data_AF-A0A431J1S5-F1
#
_entry.id   AF-A0A431J1S5-F1
#
_cell.length_a   1.000
_cell.length_b   1.000
_cell.length_c   1.000
_cell.angle_alpha   90.00
_cell.angle_beta   90.00
_cell.angle_gamma   90.00
#
_symmetry.space_group_name_H-M   'P 1'
#
loop_
_entity.id
_entity.type
_entity.pdbx_description
1 polymer ?
#
loop_
_entity_poly.entity_id
_entity_poly.type
_entity_poly.pdbx_seq_one_letter_code
_entity_poly.pdbx_strand_id
1 'polypeptide(L)'
;MYLYDSMTKIMNLFISKNQIPPDEILKKYFNELQLWRNEENEIDILVQLVNAIRPRNPKKIQQISVFPIIEFFTNNDRERINFVAYLQTVLQSKNFDAILTDAGILQDTDFFYEVKKRVFAKILPYQAPKDTLQYVLNQVFYVDSDPVWINKIPKSELEILFELFQFETIYESVAVNSPLYEVMQAVNLLSQRTSGKALETEVMKMVPEYADLESPFAAFEKELYAIENTIRNKESEFYTTSSDINYKQLLVLYKQCN
;
A
#
# COMPACT_ATOMS: atom_id res chain seq x y z
N MET A 1 -5.84 -1.05 27.32
CA MET A 1 -4.45 -1.09 27.83
C MET A 1 -3.96 -2.52 28.04
N TYR A 2 -4.67 -3.38 28.78
CA TYR A 2 -4.25 -4.77 28.97
C TYR A 2 -4.34 -5.65 27.71
N LEU A 3 -5.30 -5.45 26.80
CA LEU A 3 -5.45 -6.36 25.64
C LEU A 3 -4.42 -6.12 24.51
N TYR A 4 -4.09 -4.87 24.19
CA TYR A 4 -3.10 -4.57 23.14
C TYR A 4 -1.66 -4.73 23.64
N ASP A 5 -1.33 -4.25 24.85
CA ASP A 5 0.01 -4.49 25.43
C ASP A 5 0.23 -5.98 25.74
N SER A 6 -0.83 -6.74 26.07
CA SER A 6 -0.74 -8.19 26.14
C SER A 6 -0.65 -8.83 24.77
N MET A 7 -1.37 -8.39 23.74
CA MET A 7 -1.24 -8.90 22.36
C MET A 7 0.15 -8.62 21.77
N THR A 8 0.68 -7.41 21.93
CA THR A 8 2.02 -7.05 21.47
C THR A 8 3.10 -7.75 22.30
N LYS A 9 2.91 -7.94 23.62
CA LYS A 9 3.80 -8.82 24.41
C LYS A 9 3.67 -10.28 24.00
N ILE A 10 2.48 -10.80 23.73
CA ILE A 10 2.22 -12.17 23.31
C ILE A 10 2.80 -12.41 21.91
N MET A 11 2.62 -11.49 20.96
CA MET A 11 3.24 -11.53 19.63
C MET A 11 4.76 -11.37 19.69
N ASN A 12 5.29 -10.51 20.57
CA ASN A 12 6.74 -10.43 20.82
C ASN A 12 7.29 -11.66 21.58
N LEU A 13 6.46 -12.38 22.34
CA LEU A 13 6.79 -13.66 22.98
C LEU A 13 6.86 -14.81 21.96
N PHE A 14 6.28 -14.66 20.76
CA PHE A 14 6.40 -15.61 19.64
C PHE A 14 7.63 -15.39 18.76
N ILE A 15 8.54 -14.47 19.11
CA ILE A 15 9.91 -14.47 18.55
C ILE A 15 10.68 -15.61 19.24
N SER A 16 10.28 -16.84 18.93
CA SER A 16 10.93 -18.09 19.29
C SER A 16 12.41 -18.05 18.86
N LYS A 17 13.29 -18.59 19.70
CA LYS A 17 14.71 -18.78 19.38
C LYS A 17 14.93 -19.63 18.11
N ASN A 18 13.94 -20.42 17.70
CA ASN A 18 13.88 -21.16 16.45
C ASN A 18 12.77 -20.55 15.57
N GLN A 19 13.12 -19.66 14.64
CA GLN A 19 12.20 -19.26 13.56
C GLN A 19 11.97 -20.49 12.68
N ILE A 20 10.71 -20.88 12.51
CA ILE A 20 10.34 -21.93 11.56
C ILE A 20 10.74 -21.41 10.16
N PRO A 21 11.52 -22.18 9.37
CA PRO A 21 11.88 -21.80 8.01
C PRO A 21 10.63 -21.52 7.15
N PRO A 22 10.69 -20.55 6.21
CA PRO A 22 9.56 -20.26 5.33
C PRO A 22 9.03 -21.49 4.59
N ASP A 23 9.89 -22.39 4.11
CA ASP A 23 9.49 -23.57 3.36
C ASP A 23 8.70 -24.59 4.20
N GLU A 24 9.00 -24.72 5.50
CA GLU A 24 8.21 -25.55 6.41
C GLU A 24 6.79 -24.98 6.60
N ILE A 25 6.67 -23.67 6.75
CA ILE A 25 5.36 -22.98 6.83
C ILE A 25 4.59 -23.21 5.53
N LEU A 26 5.24 -23.01 4.38
CA LEU A 26 4.61 -23.18 3.08
C LEU A 26 4.15 -24.61 2.84
N LYS A 27 4.99 -25.60 3.13
CA LYS A 27 4.64 -27.03 3.03
C LYS A 27 3.51 -27.41 3.97
N LYS A 28 3.47 -26.87 5.20
CA LYS A 28 2.40 -27.14 6.16
C LYS A 28 1.04 -26.71 5.60
N TYR A 29 0.98 -25.50 5.07
CA TYR A 29 -0.29 -24.85 4.73
C TYR A 29 -0.78 -25.12 3.31
N PHE A 30 0.12 -25.18 2.34
CA PHE A 30 -0.21 -25.15 0.92
C PHE A 30 0.02 -26.47 0.18
N ASN A 31 0.30 -27.57 0.89
CA ASN A 31 0.32 -28.91 0.30
C ASN A 31 -1.09 -29.39 -0.14
N GLU A 32 -1.23 -30.66 -0.54
CA GLU A 32 -2.50 -31.26 -0.97
C GLU A 32 -3.64 -31.19 0.06
N LEU A 33 -3.35 -31.08 1.36
CA LEU A 33 -4.34 -30.99 2.42
C LEU A 33 -4.94 -29.59 2.55
N GLN A 34 -4.31 -28.57 1.95
CA GLN A 34 -4.77 -27.17 1.93
C GLN A 34 -5.20 -26.65 3.31
N LEU A 35 -4.38 -26.92 4.34
CA LEU A 35 -4.71 -26.59 5.73
C LEU A 35 -5.01 -25.10 5.95
N TRP A 36 -4.53 -24.21 5.06
CA TRP A 36 -4.84 -22.79 5.09
C TRP A 36 -6.35 -22.49 5.06
N ARG A 37 -7.17 -23.36 4.48
CA ARG A 37 -8.64 -23.20 4.42
C ARG A 37 -9.33 -23.41 5.77
N ASN A 38 -8.65 -24.03 6.72
CA ASN A 38 -9.20 -24.37 8.04
C ASN A 38 -8.75 -23.40 9.13
N GLU A 39 -7.89 -22.43 8.79
CA GLU A 39 -7.42 -21.43 9.75
C GLU A 39 -8.54 -20.41 10.04
N GLU A 40 -8.80 -20.15 11.32
CA GLU A 40 -9.83 -19.20 11.75
C GLU A 40 -9.50 -17.77 11.32
N ASN A 41 -8.20 -17.45 11.28
CA ASN A 41 -7.69 -16.16 10.83
C ASN A 41 -6.64 -16.38 9.74
N GLU A 42 -7.11 -16.34 8.50
CA GLU A 42 -6.31 -16.50 7.30
C GLU A 42 -5.05 -15.62 7.26
N ILE A 43 -5.08 -14.40 7.83
CA ILE A 43 -3.93 -13.47 7.81
C ILE A 43 -2.75 -13.98 8.65
N ASP A 44 -2.98 -14.83 9.65
CA ASP A 44 -1.93 -15.30 10.55
C ASP A 44 -0.86 -16.14 9.82
N ILE A 45 -1.20 -16.73 8.68
CA ILE A 45 -0.23 -17.45 7.83
C ILE A 45 0.77 -16.46 7.20
N LEU A 46 0.30 -15.32 6.67
CA LEU A 46 1.18 -14.26 6.16
C LEU A 46 2.03 -13.65 7.27
N VAL A 47 1.46 -13.46 8.46
CA VAL A 47 2.22 -12.99 9.64
C VAL A 47 3.36 -13.96 9.95
N GLN A 48 3.10 -15.27 9.97
CA GLN A 48 4.12 -16.29 10.18
C GLN A 48 5.21 -16.27 9.10
N LEU A 49 4.82 -16.18 7.82
CA LEU A 49 5.78 -16.11 6.71
C LEU A 49 6.66 -14.86 6.78
N VAL A 50 6.08 -13.68 7.02
CA VAL A 50 6.84 -12.44 7.17
C VAL A 50 7.72 -12.47 8.41
N ASN A 51 7.25 -13.03 9.53
CA ASN A 51 8.08 -13.24 10.71
C ASN A 51 9.31 -14.13 10.43
N ALA A 52 9.18 -15.12 9.55
CA ALA A 52 10.28 -16.02 9.17
C ALA A 52 11.32 -15.33 8.27
N ILE A 53 10.90 -14.37 7.44
CA ILE A 53 11.78 -13.58 6.56
C ILE A 53 12.41 -12.40 7.31
N ARG A 54 11.68 -11.82 8.27
CA ARG A 54 12.08 -10.60 8.98
C ARG A 54 13.44 -10.81 9.68
N PRO A 55 14.46 -10.00 9.36
CA PRO A 55 15.73 -10.10 10.04
C PRO A 55 15.65 -9.53 11.45
N ARG A 56 16.41 -10.14 12.37
CA ARG A 56 16.52 -9.65 13.77
C ARG A 56 17.17 -8.27 13.89
N ASN A 57 18.06 -7.90 12.96
CA ASN A 57 18.71 -6.59 12.96
C ASN A 57 18.73 -5.98 11.54
N PRO A 58 17.60 -5.39 11.10
CA PRO A 58 17.46 -4.78 9.78
C PRO A 58 18.57 -3.79 9.42
N LYS A 59 19.07 -3.02 10.39
CA LYS A 59 20.07 -1.96 10.13
C LYS A 59 21.46 -2.50 9.77
N LYS A 60 21.81 -3.72 10.21
CA LYS A 60 23.13 -4.34 9.95
C LYS A 60 23.22 -5.08 8.62
N ILE A 61 22.08 -5.39 8.02
CA ILE A 61 22.01 -6.14 6.76
C ILE A 61 22.00 -5.16 5.60
N GLN A 62 22.75 -5.41 4.54
CA GLN A 62 22.74 -4.55 3.36
C GLN A 62 21.59 -4.89 2.40
N GLN A 63 21.34 -6.18 2.21
CA GLN A 63 20.35 -6.71 1.27
C GLN A 63 19.65 -7.93 1.88
N ILE A 64 18.37 -8.13 1.54
CA ILE A 64 17.58 -9.29 1.95
C ILE A 64 17.08 -9.96 0.70
N SER A 65 17.41 -11.23 0.52
CA SER A 65 16.93 -12.00 -0.61
C SER A 65 15.71 -12.82 -0.21
N VAL A 66 14.65 -12.71 -1.00
CA VAL A 66 13.48 -13.57 -1.01
C VAL A 66 13.62 -14.69 -2.03
N PHE A 67 14.77 -14.82 -2.69
CA PHE A 67 15.07 -15.89 -3.64
C PHE A 67 14.78 -17.31 -3.12
N PRO A 68 15.04 -17.67 -1.85
CA PRO A 68 14.65 -19.01 -1.35
C PRO A 68 13.15 -19.30 -1.45
N ILE A 69 12.30 -18.27 -1.35
CA ILE A 69 10.85 -18.38 -1.51
C ILE A 69 10.48 -18.52 -2.99
N ILE A 70 11.14 -17.74 -3.85
CA ILE A 70 11.01 -17.87 -5.31
C ILE A 70 11.36 -19.30 -5.71
N GLU A 71 12.54 -19.79 -5.33
CA GLU A 71 13.00 -21.15 -5.63
C GLU A 71 12.04 -22.21 -5.10
N PHE A 72 11.49 -22.03 -3.90
CA PHE A 72 10.46 -22.92 -3.37
C PHE A 72 9.25 -23.00 -4.32
N PHE A 73 8.64 -21.87 -4.67
CA PHE A 73 7.43 -21.86 -5.51
C PHE A 73 7.69 -22.20 -6.99
N THR A 74 8.91 -22.00 -7.49
CA THR A 74 9.32 -22.47 -8.81
C THR A 74 9.39 -24.00 -8.85
N ASN A 75 9.83 -24.65 -7.76
CA ASN A 75 9.98 -26.11 -7.71
C ASN A 75 8.73 -26.84 -7.18
N ASN A 76 7.74 -26.12 -6.65
CA ASN A 76 6.56 -26.69 -6.00
C ASN A 76 5.26 -26.04 -6.55
N ASP A 77 4.87 -26.45 -7.76
CA ASP A 77 3.73 -25.87 -8.49
C ASP A 77 2.40 -25.94 -7.73
N ARG A 78 2.16 -27.05 -7.01
CA ARG A 78 0.92 -27.25 -6.24
C ARG A 78 0.81 -26.23 -5.12
N GLU A 79 1.88 -26.09 -4.35
CA GLU A 79 1.99 -25.14 -3.25
C GLU A 79 1.85 -23.72 -3.76
N ARG A 80 2.44 -23.40 -4.93
CA ARG A 80 2.25 -22.11 -5.59
C ARG A 80 0.79 -21.86 -5.93
N ILE A 81 0.11 -22.80 -6.60
CA ILE A 81 -1.31 -22.65 -6.98
C ILE A 81 -2.19 -22.43 -5.74
N ASN A 82 -1.96 -23.22 -4.69
CA ASN A 82 -2.69 -23.08 -3.42
C ASN A 82 -2.40 -21.75 -2.73
N PHE A 83 -1.15 -21.27 -2.77
CA PHE A 83 -0.77 -19.98 -2.22
C PHE A 83 -1.39 -18.81 -2.99
N VAL A 84 -1.46 -18.89 -4.32
CA VAL A 84 -2.16 -17.89 -5.15
C VAL A 84 -3.65 -17.82 -4.81
N ALA A 85 -4.32 -18.97 -4.70
CA ALA A 85 -5.73 -19.02 -4.29
C ALA A 85 -5.96 -18.44 -2.88
N TYR A 86 -5.02 -18.67 -1.96
CA TYR A 86 -5.03 -18.07 -0.64
C TYR A 86 -4.82 -16.56 -0.68
N LEU A 87 -3.85 -16.05 -1.43
CA LEU A 87 -3.62 -14.61 -1.60
C LEU A 87 -4.86 -13.91 -2.19
N GLN A 88 -5.50 -14.53 -3.18
CA GLN A 88 -6.75 -14.03 -3.72
C GLN A 88 -7.82 -13.92 -2.62
N THR A 89 -7.95 -14.93 -1.75
CA THR A 89 -8.92 -14.90 -0.65
C THR A 89 -8.62 -13.77 0.34
N VAL A 90 -7.36 -13.62 0.77
CA VAL A 90 -6.95 -12.60 1.75
C VAL A 90 -7.09 -11.18 1.19
N LEU A 91 -6.80 -10.98 -0.09
CA LEU A 91 -6.75 -9.66 -0.73
C LEU A 91 -8.06 -9.30 -1.46
N GLN A 92 -8.98 -10.24 -1.65
CA GLN A 92 -10.24 -9.97 -2.33
C GLN A 92 -11.05 -8.91 -1.59
N SER A 93 -11.57 -7.96 -2.37
CA SER A 93 -12.42 -6.86 -1.89
C SER A 93 -11.75 -6.03 -0.78
N LYS A 94 -10.41 -5.96 -0.79
CA LYS A 94 -9.64 -5.07 0.08
C LYS A 94 -9.36 -3.76 -0.63
N ASN A 95 -10.10 -2.72 -0.28
CA ASN A 95 -9.86 -1.38 -0.83
C ASN A 95 -8.53 -0.83 -0.28
N PHE A 96 -7.81 -0.05 -1.07
CA PHE A 96 -6.53 0.57 -0.72
C PHE A 96 -6.49 2.10 -0.87
N ASP A 97 -7.63 2.73 -1.16
CA ASP A 97 -7.86 4.17 -1.18
C ASP A 97 -7.27 4.92 0.03
N ALA A 98 -7.51 4.44 1.25
CA ALA A 98 -7.02 5.07 2.49
C ALA A 98 -5.48 5.07 2.58
N ILE A 99 -4.82 4.02 2.09
CA ILE A 99 -3.35 3.97 2.06
C ILE A 99 -2.80 5.07 1.16
N LEU A 100 -3.45 5.31 0.01
CA LEU A 100 -2.99 6.30 -0.96
C LEU A 100 -3.30 7.74 -0.56
N THR A 101 -4.40 7.96 0.16
CA THR A 101 -4.95 9.31 0.41
C THR A 101 -4.65 9.87 1.79
N ASP A 102 -4.43 9.02 2.79
CA ASP A 102 -4.17 9.45 4.17
C ASP A 102 -2.68 9.38 4.56
N ALA A 103 -1.82 8.87 3.67
CA ALA A 103 -0.38 8.92 3.87
C ALA A 103 0.16 10.35 3.73
N GLY A 104 0.39 11.01 4.87
CA GLY A 104 1.19 12.24 4.93
C GLY A 104 0.47 13.57 4.66
N ILE A 105 -0.86 13.57 4.53
CA ILE A 105 -1.63 14.82 4.42
C ILE A 105 -2.15 15.26 5.79
N LEU A 106 -1.77 16.49 6.17
CA LEU A 106 -2.33 17.18 7.33
C LEU A 106 -3.83 17.37 7.12
N GLN A 107 -4.65 16.78 8.00
CA GLN A 107 -6.09 16.98 8.01
C GLN A 107 -6.39 18.36 8.60
N ASP A 108 -7.40 19.06 8.08
CA ASP A 108 -7.85 20.39 8.54
C ASP A 108 -8.36 20.35 9.98
N THR A 109 -7.42 20.33 10.91
CA THR A 109 -7.71 20.38 12.34
C THR A 109 -6.71 21.29 13.00
N ASP A 110 -7.19 22.09 13.97
CA ASP A 110 -6.36 22.92 14.81
C ASP A 110 -5.16 22.09 15.31
N PHE A 111 -3.96 22.66 15.23
CA PHE A 111 -2.72 22.01 15.69
C PHE A 111 -2.87 21.30 17.05
N PHE A 112 -3.62 21.91 17.97
CA PHE A 112 -3.91 21.34 19.29
C PHE A 112 -4.85 20.13 19.25
N TYR A 113 -5.81 20.08 18.32
CA TYR A 113 -6.62 18.90 18.06
C TYR A 113 -5.77 17.77 17.49
N GLU A 114 -4.85 18.03 16.55
CA GLU A 114 -3.90 17.05 16.03
C GLU A 114 -2.99 16.49 17.14
N VAL A 115 -2.43 17.36 17.98
CA VAL A 115 -1.60 16.94 19.12
C VAL A 115 -2.42 16.08 20.07
N LYS A 116 -3.65 16.50 20.41
CA LYS A 116 -4.56 15.72 21.24
C LYS A 116 -4.88 14.37 20.59
N LYS A 117 -5.24 14.34 19.31
CA LYS A 117 -5.51 13.13 18.52
C LYS A 117 -4.30 12.19 18.52
N ARG A 118 -3.07 12.70 18.34
CA ARG A 118 -1.83 11.91 18.41
C ARG A 118 -1.57 11.37 19.83
N VAL A 119 -1.86 12.14 20.87
CA VAL A 119 -1.75 11.69 22.27
C VAL A 119 -2.81 10.61 22.57
N PHE A 120 -4.05 10.79 22.13
CA PHE A 120 -5.11 9.78 22.27
C PHE A 120 -4.82 8.53 21.43
N ALA A 121 -4.22 8.66 20.24
CA ALA A 121 -3.80 7.56 19.41
C ALA A 121 -2.69 6.70 20.07
N LYS A 122 -1.93 7.27 21.04
CA LYS A 122 -1.02 6.47 21.88
C LYS A 122 -1.76 5.58 22.90
N ILE A 123 -3.01 5.91 23.23
CA ILE A 123 -3.85 5.18 24.20
C ILE A 123 -4.79 4.20 23.48
N LEU A 124 -5.39 4.65 22.38
CA LEU A 124 -6.27 3.87 21.52
C LEU A 124 -5.84 4.10 20.05
N PRO A 125 -4.91 3.28 19.52
CA PRO A 125 -4.45 3.45 18.15
C PRO A 125 -5.61 3.26 17.16
N TYR A 126 -5.53 3.98 16.05
CA TYR A 126 -6.47 3.80 14.95
C TYR A 126 -6.37 2.36 14.42
N GLN A 127 -7.51 1.68 14.34
CA GLN A 127 -7.62 0.36 13.75
C GLN A 127 -8.22 0.51 12.36
N ALA A 128 -7.46 0.13 11.33
CA ALA A 128 -7.96 0.11 9.96
C ALA A 128 -9.15 -0.88 9.83
N PRO A 129 -10.17 -0.58 9.00
CA PRO A 129 -11.28 -1.49 8.75
C PRO A 129 -10.81 -2.82 8.11
N LYS A 130 -11.43 -3.95 8.48
CA LYS A 130 -10.99 -5.31 8.06
C LYS A 130 -11.09 -5.58 6.55
N ASP A 131 -11.89 -4.79 5.85
CA ASP A 131 -12.10 -4.77 4.42
C ASP A 131 -11.11 -3.84 3.68
N THR A 132 -10.05 -3.37 4.35
CA THR A 132 -9.00 -2.57 3.72
C THR A 132 -7.69 -3.33 3.59
N LEU A 133 -6.93 -3.01 2.54
CA LEU A 133 -5.55 -3.46 2.39
C LEU A 133 -4.69 -2.92 3.54
N GLN A 134 -5.04 -1.74 4.08
CA GLN A 134 -4.32 -1.14 5.19
C GLN A 134 -4.37 -2.05 6.43
N TYR A 135 -5.51 -2.66 6.70
CA TYR A 135 -5.64 -3.62 7.78
C TYR A 135 -4.71 -4.82 7.57
N VAL A 136 -4.73 -5.43 6.38
CA VAL A 136 -3.87 -6.58 6.06
C VAL A 136 -2.40 -6.21 6.24
N LEU A 137 -1.94 -5.10 5.66
CA LEU A 137 -0.55 -4.66 5.77
C LEU A 137 -0.16 -4.35 7.22
N ASN A 138 -1.03 -3.71 8.00
CA ASN A 138 -0.77 -3.44 9.42
C ASN A 138 -0.66 -4.70 10.27
N GLN A 139 -1.42 -5.76 9.94
CA GLN A 139 -1.31 -7.04 10.63
C GLN A 139 -0.02 -7.79 10.25
N VAL A 140 0.31 -7.83 8.95
CA VAL A 140 1.45 -8.57 8.42
C VAL A 140 2.78 -7.88 8.75
N PHE A 141 2.84 -6.56 8.57
CA PHE A 141 4.02 -5.71 8.79
C PHE A 141 3.87 -4.83 10.05
N TYR A 142 3.62 -5.48 11.18
CA TYR A 142 3.29 -4.82 12.45
C TYR A 142 4.50 -4.21 13.21
N VAL A 143 5.73 -4.34 12.69
CA VAL A 143 6.94 -3.87 13.38
C VAL A 143 7.45 -2.58 12.75
N ASP A 144 7.77 -1.56 13.55
CA ASP A 144 8.28 -0.25 13.08
C ASP A 144 9.51 -0.35 12.15
N SER A 145 10.30 -1.41 12.29
CA SER A 145 11.48 -1.65 11.46
C SER A 145 11.19 -2.32 10.11
N ASP A 146 9.93 -2.67 9.82
CA ASP A 146 9.53 -3.37 8.60
C ASP A 146 9.92 -2.61 7.32
N PRO A 147 9.66 -1.30 7.21
CA PRO A 147 10.10 -0.53 6.04
C PRO A 147 11.63 -0.58 5.81
N VAL A 148 12.43 -0.73 6.87
CA VAL A 148 13.91 -0.73 6.74
C VAL A 148 14.40 -1.95 5.99
N TRP A 149 13.78 -3.11 6.19
CA TRP A 149 14.24 -4.37 5.61
C TRP A 149 13.52 -4.68 4.29
N ILE A 150 12.25 -4.29 4.14
CA ILE A 150 11.52 -4.41 2.88
C ILE A 150 12.22 -3.64 1.76
N ASN A 151 12.69 -2.42 2.04
CA ASN A 151 13.47 -1.60 1.09
C ASN A 151 14.85 -2.19 0.73
N LYS A 152 15.26 -3.30 1.35
CA LYS A 152 16.50 -4.01 1.06
C LYS A 152 16.28 -5.26 0.21
N ILE A 153 15.03 -5.57 -0.15
CA ILE A 153 14.72 -6.62 -1.11
C ILE A 153 15.00 -6.09 -2.52
N PRO A 154 15.78 -6.80 -3.35
CA PRO A 154 15.99 -6.40 -4.74
C PRO A 154 14.68 -6.31 -5.50
N LYS A 155 14.50 -5.21 -6.25
CA LYS A 155 13.30 -5.01 -7.08
C LYS A 155 13.07 -6.19 -8.05
N SER A 156 14.14 -6.72 -8.64
CA SER A 156 14.07 -7.87 -9.55
C SER A 156 13.49 -9.12 -8.89
N GLU A 157 13.75 -9.36 -7.60
CA GLU A 157 13.15 -10.50 -6.89
C GLU A 157 11.66 -10.28 -6.63
N LEU A 158 11.24 -9.04 -6.36
CA LEU A 158 9.82 -8.68 -6.23
C LEU A 158 9.08 -8.83 -7.56
N GLU A 159 9.70 -8.43 -8.68
CA GLU A 159 9.14 -8.61 -10.03
C GLU A 159 8.92 -10.10 -10.34
N ILE A 160 9.87 -10.98 -10.00
CA ILE A 160 9.70 -12.43 -10.15
C ILE A 160 8.55 -12.97 -9.29
N LEU A 161 8.42 -12.53 -8.02
CA LEU A 161 7.29 -12.93 -7.18
C LEU A 161 5.95 -12.45 -7.74
N PHE A 162 5.91 -11.25 -8.32
CA PHE A 162 4.71 -10.68 -8.93
C PHE A 162 4.21 -11.56 -10.08
N GLU A 163 5.12 -11.99 -10.97
CA GLU A 163 4.83 -12.93 -12.05
C GLU A 163 4.45 -14.31 -11.52
N LEU A 164 5.22 -14.85 -10.56
CA LEU A 164 5.02 -16.19 -10.01
C LEU A 164 3.67 -16.33 -9.32
N PHE A 165 3.18 -15.27 -8.67
CA PHE A 165 1.88 -15.24 -8.02
C PHE A 165 0.75 -14.74 -8.90
N GLN A 166 1.02 -14.53 -10.20
CA GLN A 166 0.00 -14.17 -11.20
C GLN A 166 -0.75 -12.89 -10.81
N PHE A 167 -0.04 -11.92 -10.25
CA PHE A 167 -0.64 -10.61 -10.03
C PHE A 167 -0.88 -9.93 -11.37
N GLU A 168 -2.05 -9.32 -11.50
CA GLU A 168 -2.41 -8.50 -12.65
C GLU A 168 -1.86 -7.08 -12.49
N THR A 169 -1.62 -6.42 -13.62
CA THR A 169 -1.25 -4.99 -13.57
C THR A 169 -2.46 -4.18 -13.12
N ILE A 170 -2.23 -2.96 -12.62
CA ILE A 170 -3.38 -2.09 -12.29
C ILE A 170 -4.19 -1.68 -13.54
N TYR A 171 -3.59 -1.79 -14.73
CA TYR A 171 -4.14 -1.29 -16.00
C TYR A 171 -5.14 -2.24 -16.67
N GLU A 172 -5.61 -3.29 -15.99
CA GLU A 172 -6.57 -4.26 -16.56
C GLU A 172 -8.02 -3.75 -16.59
N SER A 173 -8.39 -2.80 -15.73
CA SER A 173 -9.78 -2.34 -15.63
C SER A 173 -9.92 -0.94 -15.04
N VAL A 174 -10.90 -0.19 -15.52
CA VAL A 174 -11.36 1.11 -14.98
C VAL A 174 -12.69 1.03 -14.24
N ALA A 175 -13.21 -0.18 -14.03
CA ALA A 175 -14.46 -0.41 -13.31
C ALA A 175 -14.38 0.11 -11.87
N VAL A 176 -15.53 0.42 -11.26
CA VAL A 176 -15.59 0.84 -9.86
C VAL A 176 -14.93 -0.23 -8.98
N ASN A 177 -14.07 0.21 -8.07
CA ASN A 177 -13.24 -0.63 -7.19
C ASN A 177 -12.18 -1.48 -7.90
N SER A 178 -11.85 -1.19 -9.17
CA SER A 178 -10.63 -1.74 -9.77
C SER A 178 -9.39 -1.04 -9.18
N PRO A 179 -8.19 -1.65 -9.25
CA PRO A 179 -6.99 -1.00 -8.74
C PRO A 179 -6.70 0.36 -9.38
N LEU A 180 -6.79 0.49 -10.70
CA LEU A 180 -6.58 1.77 -11.37
C LEU A 180 -7.68 2.79 -11.02
N TYR A 181 -8.94 2.35 -10.84
CA TYR A 181 -10.00 3.24 -10.37
C TYR A 181 -9.62 3.86 -9.02
N GLU A 182 -9.21 3.05 -8.04
CA GLU A 182 -8.83 3.53 -6.71
C GLU A 182 -7.62 4.48 -6.76
N VAL A 183 -6.63 4.20 -7.61
CA VAL A 183 -5.49 5.11 -7.83
C VAL A 183 -5.94 6.46 -8.39
N MET A 184 -6.81 6.47 -9.42
CA MET A 184 -7.31 7.72 -9.99
C MET A 184 -8.13 8.51 -8.97
N GLN A 185 -9.02 7.85 -8.22
CA GLN A 185 -9.79 8.50 -7.16
C GLN A 185 -8.89 9.10 -6.09
N ALA A 186 -7.83 8.37 -5.70
CA ALA A 186 -6.87 8.85 -4.72
C ALA A 186 -6.16 10.11 -5.22
N VAL A 187 -5.56 10.07 -6.42
CA VAL A 187 -4.82 11.22 -6.97
C VAL A 187 -5.73 12.43 -7.20
N ASN A 188 -6.98 12.22 -7.64
CA ASN A 188 -7.97 13.29 -7.75
C ASN A 188 -8.29 13.92 -6.39
N LEU A 189 -8.52 13.12 -5.35
CA LEU A 189 -8.78 13.62 -4.00
C LEU A 189 -7.58 14.42 -3.46
N LEU A 190 -6.36 13.92 -3.68
CA LEU A 190 -5.11 14.62 -3.32
C LEU A 190 -5.01 15.98 -4.04
N SER A 191 -5.30 16.00 -5.35
CA SER A 191 -5.29 17.20 -6.18
C SER A 191 -6.30 18.23 -5.68
N GLN A 192 -7.55 17.82 -5.45
CA GLN A 192 -8.62 18.67 -4.94
C GLN A 192 -8.28 19.27 -3.56
N ARG A 193 -7.76 18.45 -2.64
CA ARG A 193 -7.34 18.93 -1.30
C ARG A 193 -6.25 19.99 -1.42
N THR A 194 -5.30 19.78 -2.31
CA THR A 194 -4.18 20.72 -2.53
C THR A 194 -4.67 22.02 -3.20
N SER A 195 -5.50 21.89 -4.23
CA SER A 195 -6.15 22.99 -4.94
C SER A 195 -6.99 23.85 -3.99
N GLY A 196 -7.83 23.23 -3.16
CA GLY A 196 -8.62 23.91 -2.14
C GLY A 196 -7.77 24.70 -1.14
N LYS A 197 -6.67 24.10 -0.63
CA LYS A 197 -5.74 24.79 0.27
C LYS A 197 -5.06 25.99 -0.38
N ALA A 198 -4.66 25.86 -1.65
CA ALA A 198 -4.02 26.94 -2.38
C ALA A 198 -4.95 28.14 -2.61
N LEU A 199 -6.27 27.91 -2.63
CA LEU A 199 -7.29 28.94 -2.83
C LEU A 199 -7.80 29.56 -1.52
N GLU A 200 -7.30 29.13 -0.35
CA GLU A 200 -7.65 29.74 0.92
C GLU A 200 -7.21 31.21 0.98
N THR A 201 -8.05 32.07 1.57
CA THR A 201 -7.81 33.52 1.62
C THR A 201 -6.48 33.88 2.25
N GLU A 202 -6.07 33.18 3.32
CA GLU A 202 -4.79 33.43 3.98
C GLU A 202 -3.59 33.05 3.10
N VAL A 203 -3.71 32.01 2.28
CA VAL A 203 -2.68 31.61 1.30
C VAL A 203 -2.63 32.62 0.15
N MET A 204 -3.78 33.00 -0.40
CA MET A 204 -3.87 33.98 -1.50
C MET A 204 -3.29 35.35 -1.13
N LYS A 205 -3.40 35.77 0.13
CA LYS A 205 -2.75 36.99 0.63
C LYS A 205 -1.22 36.92 0.61
N MET A 206 -0.63 35.73 0.70
CA MET A 206 0.83 35.54 0.68
C MET A 206 1.40 35.62 -0.73
N VAL A 207 0.58 35.36 -1.76
CA VAL A 207 0.98 35.31 -3.17
C VAL A 207 0.06 36.16 -4.06
N PRO A 208 -0.08 37.48 -3.78
CA PRO A 208 -1.07 38.34 -4.43
C PRO A 208 -0.83 38.52 -5.93
N GLU A 209 0.40 38.31 -6.43
CA GLU A 209 0.69 38.33 -7.87
C GLU A 209 -0.07 37.27 -8.69
N TYR A 210 -0.61 36.23 -8.03
CA TYR A 210 -1.42 35.19 -8.67
C TYR A 210 -2.93 35.38 -8.48
N ALA A 211 -3.38 36.48 -7.86
CA ALA A 211 -4.78 36.69 -7.53
C ALA A 211 -5.72 36.71 -8.76
N ASP A 212 -5.23 37.23 -9.89
CA ASP A 212 -5.97 37.33 -11.15
C ASP A 212 -5.59 36.23 -12.16
N LEU A 213 -4.78 35.25 -11.75
CA LEU A 213 -4.31 34.14 -12.60
C LEU A 213 -4.98 32.82 -12.21
N GLU A 214 -5.05 31.89 -13.16
CA GLU A 214 -5.43 30.52 -12.84
C GLU A 214 -4.38 29.90 -11.91
N SER A 215 -4.83 29.36 -10.78
CA SER A 215 -3.96 28.67 -9.83
C SER A 215 -3.28 27.47 -10.52
N PRO A 216 -1.95 27.30 -10.41
CA PRO A 216 -1.25 26.12 -10.93
C PRO A 216 -1.84 24.79 -10.43
N PHE A 217 -2.38 24.79 -9.20
CA PHE A 217 -3.04 23.62 -8.61
C PHE A 217 -4.40 23.32 -9.25
N ALA A 218 -5.17 24.36 -9.58
CA ALA A 218 -6.44 24.22 -10.30
C ALA A 218 -6.19 23.76 -11.76
N ALA A 219 -5.17 24.32 -12.41
CA ALA A 219 -4.74 23.85 -13.74
C ALA A 219 -4.29 22.38 -13.68
N PHE A 220 -3.53 21.98 -12.66
CA PHE A 220 -3.07 20.60 -12.48
C PHE A 220 -4.26 19.64 -12.35
N GLU A 221 -5.25 19.99 -11.53
CA GLU A 221 -6.47 19.22 -11.34
C GLU A 221 -7.23 19.03 -12.67
N LYS A 222 -7.33 20.09 -13.48
CA LYS A 222 -7.97 20.04 -14.80
C LYS A 222 -7.25 19.10 -15.77
N GLU A 223 -5.92 19.15 -15.84
CA GLU A 223 -5.13 18.23 -16.66
C GLU A 223 -5.27 16.78 -16.19
N LEU A 224 -5.30 16.56 -14.88
CA LEU A 224 -5.50 15.23 -14.29
C LEU A 224 -6.86 14.64 -14.67
N TYR A 225 -7.93 15.44 -14.59
CA TYR A 225 -9.26 15.04 -15.05
C TYR A 225 -9.33 14.74 -16.55
N ALA A 226 -8.60 15.51 -17.37
CA ALA A 226 -8.51 15.23 -18.80
C ALA A 226 -7.88 13.85 -19.06
N ILE A 227 -6.77 13.53 -18.37
CA ILE A 227 -6.11 12.23 -18.45
C ILE A 227 -7.03 11.10 -17.98
N GLU A 228 -7.69 11.27 -16.84
CA GLU A 228 -8.65 10.27 -16.34
C GLU A 228 -9.77 10.00 -17.36
N ASN A 229 -10.37 11.05 -17.91
CA ASN A 229 -11.41 10.92 -18.92
C ASN A 229 -10.90 10.19 -20.16
N THR A 230 -9.67 10.48 -20.62
CA THR A 230 -9.06 9.73 -21.72
C THR A 230 -8.92 8.26 -21.38
N ILE A 231 -8.40 7.93 -20.19
CA ILE A 231 -8.19 6.55 -19.74
C ILE A 231 -9.53 5.78 -19.65
N ARG A 232 -10.56 6.39 -19.04
CA ARG A 232 -11.87 5.76 -18.83
C ARG A 232 -12.64 5.48 -20.12
N ASN A 233 -12.38 6.24 -21.18
CA ASN A 233 -13.08 6.11 -22.46
C ASN A 233 -12.38 5.15 -23.45
N LYS A 234 -11.25 4.54 -23.05
CA LYS A 234 -10.61 3.49 -23.85
C LYS A 234 -11.36 2.17 -23.72
N GLU A 235 -11.24 1.31 -24.73
CA GLU A 235 -11.76 -0.08 -24.68
C GLU A 235 -10.77 -1.06 -24.05
N SER A 236 -9.47 -0.77 -24.16
CA SER A 236 -8.36 -1.54 -23.57
C SER A 236 -7.15 -0.62 -23.38
N GLU A 237 -6.09 -1.11 -22.73
CA GLU A 237 -4.87 -0.33 -22.48
C GLU A 237 -5.15 0.96 -21.70
N PHE A 238 -5.69 0.78 -20.49
CA PHE A 238 -6.15 1.84 -19.58
C PHE A 238 -4.99 2.65 -18.98
N TYR A 239 -4.14 3.22 -19.82
CA TYR A 239 -3.01 4.07 -19.45
C TYR A 239 -2.85 5.21 -20.46
N THR A 240 -2.17 6.28 -20.05
CA THR A 240 -1.69 7.32 -20.96
C THR A 240 -0.19 7.15 -21.22
N THR A 241 0.31 7.74 -22.29
CA THR A 241 1.73 7.67 -22.65
C THR A 241 2.44 9.00 -22.38
N SER A 242 3.76 8.97 -22.33
CA SER A 242 4.57 10.19 -22.15
C SER A 242 4.43 11.21 -23.29
N SER A 243 3.84 10.82 -24.42
CA SER A 243 3.58 11.71 -25.55
C SER A 243 2.28 12.50 -25.42
N ASP A 244 1.35 12.09 -24.55
CA ASP A 244 0.06 12.76 -24.33
C ASP A 244 0.25 14.22 -23.89
N ILE A 245 -0.58 15.11 -24.44
CA ILE A 245 -0.44 16.55 -24.21
C ILE A 245 -0.81 16.94 -22.79
N ASN A 246 -1.87 16.37 -22.23
CA ASN A 246 -2.32 16.64 -20.88
C ASN A 246 -1.30 16.09 -19.88
N TYR A 247 -0.74 14.90 -20.15
CA TYR A 247 0.35 14.34 -19.33
C TYR A 247 1.60 15.23 -19.33
N LYS A 248 2.03 15.73 -20.50
CA LYS A 248 3.16 16.67 -20.59
C LYS A 248 2.88 17.96 -19.82
N GLN A 249 1.69 18.52 -19.96
CA GLN A 249 1.29 19.74 -19.26
C GLN A 249 1.22 19.53 -17.74
N LEU A 250 0.67 18.40 -17.30
CA LEU A 250 0.64 18.00 -15.89
C LEU A 250 2.05 17.91 -15.31
N LEU A 251 3.02 17.35 -16.04
CA LEU A 251 4.42 17.32 -15.60
C LEU A 251 5.07 18.71 -15.51
N VAL A 252 4.70 19.64 -16.39
CA VAL A 252 5.17 21.04 -16.30
C VAL A 252 4.65 21.69 -15.02
N LEU A 253 3.36 21.53 -14.72
CA LEU A 253 2.72 22.07 -13.52
C LEU A 253 3.30 21.45 -12.24
N TYR A 254 3.50 20.13 -12.23
CA TYR A 254 4.15 19.44 -11.10
C TYR A 254 5.56 19.97 -10.80
N LYS A 255 6.35 20.26 -11.85
CA LYS A 255 7.71 20.82 -11.70
C LYS A 255 7.73 22.24 -11.16
N GLN A 256 6.64 22.99 -11.27
CA GLN A 256 6.55 24.34 -10.69
C GLN A 256 6.32 24.31 -9.17
N CYS A 257 5.97 23.15 -8.61
CA CYS A 257 5.70 22.96 -7.18
C CYS A 257 6.93 22.45 -6.40
N ASN A 258 8.03 22.08 -7.07
CA ASN A 258 9.29 21.59 -6.49
C ASN A 258 10.45 22.52 -6.84
#